data_AF-A0A939W192-F1
#
_entry.id   AF-A0A939W192-F1
#
_cell.length_a   1.000
_cell.length_b   1.000
_cell.length_c   1.000
_cell.angle_alpha   90.00
_cell.angle_beta   90.00
_cell.angle_gamma   90.00
#
_symmetry.space_group_name_H-M   'P 1'
#
loop_
_entity.id
_entity.type
_entity.pdbx_description
1 polymer ?
#
loop_
_entity_poly.entity_id
_entity_poly.type
_entity_poly.pdbx_seq_one_letter_code
_entity_poly.pdbx_strand_id
1 'polypeptide(L)'
;MTTFEFPTDPQAICQTLYNTESTCSKCIGYCTFHKGYITRKQLKTKQCLQKNCNALIKNTNHQFWIEREQKKEELKLKRIEEKRIEEEKLSQFHLITENQKKKNIHIRNKRFICLDLKTCKLTGKQKNIMKGGNPNEVIQIGAVMLDENLNYISQFSTFVKPVYGIISKDTVDNYEYYKDRLDHADTFSTAFYKLYTWAGSNQDDVTTLCWSNSVYTQLWDEIFIKAKNHDEYREFLKTFVDLQGMLGSALISKQQISFDTSLKYCHIKFDGLRDSALTYAINQARIFNKLIKHNKQNIDFNPLWKYTETNLSKVFYTANSHSNDFTSSFAAFMSKDLLQQFTQANESVETKTKTVAVNKTPAYISKLFSCTKYGINVNTWLKFSTHMLFIRDANYSKLAGTNN
;
A
#
# COMPACT_ATOMS: atom_id res chain seq x y z
N MET A 1 2.28 45.83 -29.90
CA MET A 1 1.15 45.46 -29.02
C MET A 1 1.09 46.50 -27.93
N THR A 2 0.05 47.34 -27.90
CA THR A 2 -0.19 48.30 -26.82
C THR A 2 -0.36 47.53 -25.51
N THR A 3 0.58 47.72 -24.58
CA THR A 3 0.48 47.22 -23.21
C THR A 3 -0.70 47.89 -22.54
N PHE A 4 -1.67 47.11 -22.09
CA PHE A 4 -2.78 47.63 -21.27
C PHE A 4 -2.19 48.10 -19.93
N GLU A 5 -2.37 49.37 -19.60
CA GLU A 5 -1.92 49.95 -18.34
C GLU A 5 -3.11 50.22 -17.42
N PHE A 6 -2.94 49.89 -16.14
CA PHE A 6 -3.94 50.19 -15.13
C PHE A 6 -3.87 51.69 -14.75
N PRO A 7 -5.02 52.31 -14.42
CA PRO A 7 -5.04 53.68 -13.93
C PRO A 7 -4.14 53.81 -12.69
N THR A 8 -3.31 54.87 -12.67
CA THR A 8 -2.41 55.17 -11.55
C THR A 8 -3.12 55.80 -10.36
N ASP A 9 -4.23 56.50 -10.59
CA ASP A 9 -5.09 57.06 -9.55
C ASP A 9 -5.95 55.97 -8.88
N PRO A 10 -5.77 55.68 -7.57
CA PRO A 10 -6.55 54.69 -6.85
C PRO A 10 -8.05 54.99 -6.72
N GLN A 11 -8.43 56.27 -6.86
CA GLN A 11 -9.83 56.72 -6.77
C GLN A 11 -10.53 56.81 -8.13
N ALA A 12 -9.80 56.61 -9.23
CA ALA A 12 -10.37 56.59 -10.56
C ALA A 12 -11.53 55.59 -10.66
N ILE A 13 -12.63 56.04 -11.26
CA ILE A 13 -13.82 55.22 -11.47
C ILE A 13 -13.57 54.29 -12.66
N CYS A 14 -13.60 53.00 -12.40
CA CYS A 14 -13.40 51.95 -13.38
C CYS A 14 -14.72 51.24 -13.69
N GLN A 15 -15.08 51.16 -14.97
CA GLN A 15 -16.22 50.34 -15.41
C GLN A 15 -15.89 48.86 -15.25
N THR A 16 -16.59 48.22 -14.33
CA THR A 16 -16.47 46.80 -14.05
C THR A 16 -17.55 46.00 -14.78
N LEU A 17 -17.46 44.68 -14.73
CA LEU A 17 -18.46 43.80 -15.33
C LEU A 17 -19.89 44.14 -14.86
N TYR A 18 -20.88 43.85 -15.71
CA TYR A 18 -22.31 44.10 -15.47
C TYR A 18 -22.71 45.57 -15.41
N ASN A 19 -21.99 46.45 -16.11
CA ASN A 19 -22.25 47.89 -16.13
C ASN A 19 -22.25 48.50 -14.72
N THR A 20 -21.43 47.93 -13.82
CA THR A 20 -21.25 48.46 -12.47
C THR A 20 -19.90 49.15 -12.36
N GLU A 21 -19.78 50.12 -11.49
CA GLU A 21 -18.57 50.90 -11.33
C GLU A 21 -17.90 50.62 -9.97
N SER A 22 -16.58 50.72 -9.94
CA SER A 22 -15.81 50.60 -8.72
C SER A 22 -14.55 51.47 -8.82
N THR A 23 -13.99 51.82 -7.67
CA THR A 23 -12.69 52.49 -7.60
C THR A 23 -11.57 51.56 -8.09
N CYS A 24 -10.59 52.13 -8.78
CA CYS A 24 -9.42 51.41 -9.30
C CYS A 24 -8.70 50.60 -8.22
N SER A 25 -8.59 51.14 -7.00
CA SER A 25 -8.08 50.48 -5.80
C SER A 25 -8.75 49.15 -5.43
N LYS A 26 -9.99 48.90 -5.86
CA LYS A 26 -10.74 47.65 -5.60
C LYS A 26 -10.67 46.67 -6.79
N CYS A 27 -10.13 47.11 -7.91
CA CYS A 27 -10.02 46.34 -9.14
C CYS A 27 -8.72 45.51 -9.14
N ILE A 28 -8.87 44.19 -9.13
CA ILE A 28 -7.75 43.24 -9.09
C ILE A 28 -7.23 42.89 -10.49
N GLY A 29 -7.90 43.32 -11.56
CA GLY A 29 -7.50 43.03 -12.93
C GLY A 29 -8.50 43.54 -13.95
N TYR A 30 -8.20 43.30 -15.22
CA TYR A 30 -8.99 43.69 -16.37
C TYR A 30 -9.20 42.50 -17.30
N CYS A 31 -10.42 42.31 -17.78
CA CYS A 31 -10.73 41.28 -18.76
C CYS A 31 -10.73 41.86 -20.17
N THR A 32 -9.84 41.39 -21.03
CA THR A 32 -9.78 41.81 -22.43
C THR A 32 -10.98 41.32 -23.26
N PHE A 33 -11.57 40.17 -22.89
CA PHE A 33 -12.73 39.62 -23.57
C PHE A 33 -14.01 40.40 -23.27
N HIS A 34 -14.27 40.69 -21.98
CA HIS A 34 -15.46 41.43 -21.55
C HIS A 34 -15.24 42.95 -21.51
N LYS A 35 -14.03 43.40 -21.84
CA LYS A 35 -13.60 44.81 -21.86
C LYS A 35 -13.99 45.58 -20.58
N GLY A 36 -13.69 45.00 -19.43
CA GLY A 36 -14.09 45.57 -18.14
C GLY A 36 -13.18 45.17 -16.99
N TYR A 37 -13.11 46.04 -15.98
CA TYR A 37 -12.37 45.79 -14.74
C TYR A 37 -13.08 44.74 -13.87
N ILE A 38 -12.31 44.06 -13.03
CA ILE A 38 -12.80 42.98 -12.18
C ILE A 38 -12.43 43.25 -10.73
N THR A 39 -13.43 43.18 -9.85
CA THR A 39 -13.23 43.20 -8.39
C THR A 39 -13.05 41.79 -7.83
N ARG A 40 -12.55 41.69 -6.59
CA ARG A 40 -12.42 40.42 -5.86
C ARG A 40 -13.75 39.65 -5.74
N LYS A 41 -14.88 40.36 -5.58
CA LYS A 41 -16.21 39.74 -5.45
C LYS A 41 -16.64 39.13 -6.78
N GLN A 42 -16.48 39.87 -7.88
CA GLN A 42 -16.79 39.39 -9.23
C GLN A 42 -15.91 38.19 -9.61
N LEU A 43 -14.62 38.18 -9.23
CA LEU A 43 -13.71 37.03 -9.44
C LEU A 43 -14.24 35.72 -8.84
N LYS A 44 -14.89 35.76 -7.69
CA LYS A 44 -15.38 34.56 -7.00
C LYS A 44 -16.64 33.95 -7.64
N THR A 45 -17.41 34.71 -8.40
CA THR A 45 -18.77 34.32 -8.82
C THR A 45 -18.90 33.88 -10.28
N LYS A 46 -17.89 34.02 -11.14
CA LYS A 46 -18.00 33.71 -12.59
C LYS A 46 -16.94 32.74 -13.11
N GLN A 47 -17.32 31.91 -14.09
CA GLN A 47 -16.46 30.87 -14.68
C GLN A 47 -15.38 31.41 -15.65
N CYS A 48 -15.59 32.59 -16.23
CA CYS A 48 -14.59 33.30 -17.04
C CYS A 48 -13.36 33.78 -16.22
N LEU A 49 -13.38 33.53 -14.91
CA LEU A 49 -12.44 34.00 -13.89
C LEU A 49 -11.73 32.83 -13.18
N GLN A 50 -11.92 31.60 -13.67
CA GLN A 50 -11.11 30.48 -13.21
C GLN A 50 -9.65 30.75 -13.61
N LYS A 51 -8.75 30.63 -12.62
CA LYS A 51 -7.37 31.14 -12.47
C LYS A 51 -6.41 31.12 -13.68
N ASN A 52 -6.77 30.52 -14.80
CA ASN A 52 -6.00 30.41 -16.04
C ASN A 52 -6.71 31.04 -17.26
N CYS A 53 -7.63 31.99 -17.05
CA CYS A 53 -8.23 32.72 -18.17
C CYS A 53 -7.17 33.57 -18.88
N ASN A 54 -6.87 33.27 -20.14
CA ASN A 54 -5.90 34.01 -20.96
C ASN A 54 -6.34 35.45 -21.25
N ALA A 55 -7.62 35.77 -21.05
CA ALA A 55 -8.16 37.12 -21.23
C ALA A 55 -8.06 37.99 -19.96
N LEU A 56 -7.55 37.48 -18.85
CA LEU A 56 -7.41 38.25 -17.61
C LEU A 56 -6.01 38.84 -17.47
N ILE A 57 -5.92 40.15 -17.53
CA ILE A 57 -4.72 40.90 -17.16
C ILE A 57 -4.80 41.18 -15.65
N LYS A 58 -3.84 40.67 -14.89
CA LYS A 58 -3.80 40.84 -13.43
C LYS A 58 -3.15 42.17 -13.08
N ASN A 59 -3.73 42.90 -12.14
CA ASN A 59 -3.03 44.00 -11.49
C ASN A 59 -2.09 43.41 -10.42
N THR A 60 -0.86 43.06 -10.81
CA THR A 60 0.10 42.37 -9.92
C THR A 60 0.43 43.13 -8.65
N ASN A 61 0.28 44.47 -8.66
CA ASN A 61 0.55 45.34 -7.52
C ASN A 61 -0.63 45.41 -6.53
N HIS A 62 -1.79 44.83 -6.87
CA HIS A 62 -2.95 44.83 -5.98
C HIS A 62 -2.75 43.82 -4.83
N GLN A 63 -3.02 44.27 -3.60
CA GLN A 63 -2.91 43.51 -2.33
C GLN A 63 -3.40 42.04 -2.43
N PHE A 64 -4.58 41.80 -3.00
CA PHE A 64 -5.12 40.46 -3.26
C PHE A 64 -4.15 39.46 -3.94
N TRP A 65 -3.37 39.89 -4.93
CA TRP A 65 -2.41 39.00 -5.61
C TRP A 65 -1.15 38.81 -4.79
N ILE A 66 -0.68 39.87 -4.13
CA ILE A 66 0.46 39.84 -3.21
C ILE A 66 0.19 38.83 -2.07
N GLU A 67 -0.94 38.97 -1.36
CA GLU A 67 -1.35 38.04 -0.29
C GLU A 67 -1.49 36.59 -0.79
N ARG A 68 -1.94 36.42 -2.03
CA ARG A 68 -2.12 35.09 -2.63
C ARG A 68 -0.79 34.43 -2.96
N GLU A 69 0.20 35.17 -3.47
CA GLU A 69 1.55 34.66 -3.71
C GLU A 69 2.28 34.43 -2.39
N GLN A 70 2.20 35.36 -1.43
CA GLN A 70 2.73 35.16 -0.07
C GLN A 70 2.19 33.88 0.58
N LYS A 71 0.87 33.65 0.52
CA LYS A 71 0.27 32.41 1.07
C LYS A 71 0.72 31.15 0.34
N LYS A 72 0.99 31.22 -0.97
CA LYS A 72 1.56 30.08 -1.70
C LYS A 72 3.00 29.81 -1.28
N GLU A 73 3.80 30.86 -1.11
CA GLU A 73 5.18 30.76 -0.64
C GLU A 73 5.23 30.22 0.78
N GLU A 74 4.38 30.71 1.69
CA GLU A 74 4.23 30.20 3.05
C GLU A 74 3.90 28.70 3.07
N LEU A 75 2.92 28.26 2.26
CA LEU A 75 2.58 26.84 2.14
C LEU A 75 3.72 26.01 1.52
N LYS A 76 4.49 26.59 0.60
CA LYS A 76 5.67 25.93 0.00
C LYS A 76 6.78 25.78 1.04
N LEU A 77 7.07 26.83 1.81
CA LEU A 77 8.05 26.81 2.90
C LEU A 77 7.63 25.82 3.99
N LYS A 78 6.36 25.81 4.38
CA LYS A 78 5.83 24.84 5.35
C LYS A 78 6.03 23.39 4.90
N ARG A 79 5.76 23.09 3.62
CA ARG A 79 6.01 21.75 3.05
C ARG A 79 7.50 21.37 3.01
N ILE A 80 8.37 22.34 2.77
CA ILE A 80 9.82 22.12 2.78
C ILE A 80 10.29 21.83 4.22
N GLU A 81 9.81 22.60 5.19
CA GLU A 81 10.14 22.40 6.59
C GLU A 81 9.60 21.07 7.14
N GLU A 82 8.36 20.70 6.80
CA GLU A 82 7.78 19.39 7.14
C GLU A 82 8.64 18.23 6.61
N LYS A 83 9.12 18.33 5.35
CA LYS A 83 10.05 17.35 4.78
C LYS A 83 11.39 17.32 5.50
N ARG A 84 11.95 18.49 5.83
CA ARG A 84 13.22 18.59 6.56
C ARG A 84 13.13 17.93 7.93
N ILE A 85 12.04 18.19 8.66
CA ILE A 85 11.76 17.56 9.97
C ILE A 85 11.59 16.04 9.80
N GLU A 86 10.92 15.59 8.76
CA GLU A 86 10.77 14.15 8.47
C GLU A 86 12.13 13.48 8.20
N GLU A 87 12.97 14.09 7.35
CA GLU A 87 14.33 13.62 7.04
C GLU A 87 15.24 13.62 8.27
N GLU A 88 15.15 14.66 9.13
CA GLU A 88 15.93 14.76 10.36
C GLU A 88 15.51 13.70 11.38
N LYS A 89 14.20 13.50 11.59
CA LYS A 89 13.66 12.42 12.43
C LYS A 89 14.11 11.05 11.92
N LEU A 90 14.06 10.84 10.61
CA LEU A 90 14.49 9.59 10.00
C LEU A 90 15.99 9.34 10.21
N SER A 91 16.82 10.37 10.02
CA SER A 91 18.27 10.31 10.20
C SER A 91 18.67 10.04 11.65
N GLN A 92 18.06 10.76 12.60
CA GLN A 92 18.32 10.61 14.03
C GLN A 92 17.93 9.20 14.52
N PHE A 93 16.81 8.67 14.01
CA PHE A 93 16.39 7.31 14.30
C PHE A 93 17.31 6.26 13.62
N HIS A 94 17.86 6.53 12.44
CA HIS A 94 18.83 5.64 11.78
C HIS A 94 20.09 5.46 12.61
N LEU A 95 20.63 6.56 13.16
CA LEU A 95 21.75 6.55 14.10
C LEU A 95 21.46 5.70 15.36
N ILE A 96 20.27 5.85 15.95
CA ILE A 96 19.83 5.04 17.10
C ILE A 96 19.78 3.56 16.71
N THR A 97 19.21 3.26 15.55
CA THR A 97 19.07 1.90 15.04
C THR A 97 20.44 1.27 14.82
N GLU A 98 21.36 1.92 14.10
CA GLU A 98 22.73 1.42 13.89
C GLU A 98 23.47 1.14 15.20
N ASN A 99 23.31 2.01 16.19
CA ASN A 99 23.88 1.79 17.52
C ASN A 99 23.25 0.58 18.23
N GLN A 100 21.95 0.33 18.05
CA GLN A 100 21.29 -0.89 18.53
C GLN A 100 21.73 -2.12 17.72
N LYS A 101 21.92 -2.03 16.40
CA LYS A 101 22.45 -3.11 15.55
C LYS A 101 23.82 -3.55 16.06
N LYS A 102 24.70 -2.58 16.35
CA LYS A 102 26.05 -2.82 16.91
C LYS A 102 26.01 -3.49 18.29
N LYS A 103 24.99 -3.20 19.11
CA LYS A 103 24.79 -3.85 20.43
C LYS A 103 24.17 -5.25 20.33
N ASN A 104 23.38 -5.53 19.30
CA ASN A 104 22.64 -6.79 19.13
C ASN A 104 23.31 -7.82 18.19
N ILE A 105 24.62 -7.68 17.91
CA ILE A 105 25.42 -8.58 17.05
C ILE A 105 25.37 -10.06 17.50
N HIS A 106 24.87 -10.36 18.72
CA HIS A 106 24.90 -11.69 19.32
C HIS A 106 23.56 -12.44 19.42
N ILE A 107 22.48 -12.03 18.73
CA ILE A 107 21.25 -12.84 18.70
C ILE A 107 20.87 -13.15 17.24
N ARG A 108 21.52 -14.16 16.67
CA ARG A 108 21.21 -14.74 15.34
C ARG A 108 20.17 -15.84 15.47
N ASN A 109 18.96 -15.49 15.88
CA ASN A 109 17.86 -16.45 15.93
C ASN A 109 16.83 -16.09 14.86
N LYS A 110 16.29 -17.11 14.19
CA LYS A 110 15.25 -16.91 13.18
C LYS A 110 14.04 -16.24 13.84
N ARG A 111 13.41 -15.30 13.14
CA ARG A 111 12.27 -14.54 13.63
C ARG A 111 11.14 -14.59 12.61
N PHE A 112 9.94 -14.82 13.12
CA PHE A 112 8.72 -14.79 12.30
C PHE A 112 7.92 -13.55 12.65
N ILE A 113 7.50 -12.79 11.65
CA ILE A 113 6.64 -11.61 11.84
C ILE A 113 5.30 -11.91 11.17
N CYS A 114 4.21 -11.99 11.91
CA CYS A 114 2.88 -11.99 11.30
C CYS A 114 2.39 -10.55 11.18
N LEU A 115 1.97 -10.13 9.98
CA LEU A 115 1.60 -8.75 9.67
C LEU A 115 0.22 -8.68 9.01
N ASP A 116 -0.54 -7.64 9.37
CA ASP A 116 -1.76 -7.25 8.70
C ASP A 116 -1.88 -5.73 8.55
N LEU A 117 -2.78 -5.29 7.68
CA LEU A 117 -3.03 -3.88 7.40
C LEU A 117 -4.51 -3.56 7.52
N LYS A 118 -4.83 -2.38 8.07
CA LYS A 118 -6.11 -1.72 7.82
C LYS A 118 -5.90 -0.69 6.72
N THR A 119 -6.85 -0.61 5.80
CA THR A 119 -6.83 0.35 4.69
C THR A 119 -8.13 1.14 4.60
N CYS A 120 -8.07 2.38 4.10
CA CYS A 120 -9.24 3.16 3.67
C CYS A 120 -9.33 3.24 2.15
N LYS A 121 -10.50 3.55 1.61
CA LYS A 121 -10.71 3.66 0.14
C LYS A 121 -10.29 5.03 -0.38
N LEU A 122 -9.72 5.05 -1.59
CA LEU A 122 -9.44 6.27 -2.33
C LEU A 122 -10.72 6.90 -2.90
N THR A 123 -10.78 8.23 -2.93
CA THR A 123 -11.95 8.97 -3.47
C THR A 123 -11.64 9.72 -4.77
N GLY A 124 -12.65 9.84 -5.64
CA GLY A 124 -12.62 10.71 -6.82
C GLY A 124 -11.41 10.56 -7.75
N LYS A 125 -10.81 11.72 -8.12
CA LYS A 125 -9.70 11.82 -9.09
C LYS A 125 -8.39 11.17 -8.60
N GLN A 126 -8.26 10.87 -7.30
CA GLN A 126 -7.03 10.31 -6.72
C GLN A 126 -6.81 8.84 -7.07
N LYS A 127 -7.85 8.11 -7.50
CA LYS A 127 -7.72 6.76 -8.08
C LYS A 127 -6.79 6.75 -9.30
N ASN A 128 -6.72 7.85 -10.05
CA ASN A 128 -5.84 7.99 -11.21
C ASN A 128 -4.38 8.27 -10.85
N ILE A 129 -4.07 8.58 -9.57
CA ILE A 129 -2.70 8.79 -9.08
C ILE A 129 -2.05 7.44 -8.78
N MET A 130 -2.81 6.52 -8.19
CA MET A 130 -2.39 5.12 -8.00
C MET A 130 -2.68 4.32 -9.29
N LYS A 131 -2.02 4.69 -10.40
CA LYS A 131 -2.10 3.92 -11.67
C LYS A 131 -1.44 2.55 -11.49
N GLY A 132 -2.14 1.57 -10.89
CA GLY A 132 -1.49 0.28 -10.65
C GLY A 132 -2.27 -0.87 -10.05
N GLY A 133 -3.33 -0.67 -9.25
CA GLY A 133 -4.16 -1.83 -8.87
C GLY A 133 -4.96 -1.74 -7.57
N ASN A 134 -4.44 -1.11 -6.51
CA ASN A 134 -5.15 -1.11 -5.23
C ASN A 134 -5.90 0.22 -4.97
N PRO A 135 -7.24 0.21 -4.85
CA PRO A 135 -8.04 1.43 -4.66
C PRO A 135 -8.03 1.92 -3.21
N ASN A 136 -6.98 1.59 -2.46
CA ASN A 136 -6.93 1.75 -1.01
C ASN A 136 -5.61 2.37 -0.54
N GLU A 137 -5.65 2.95 0.65
CA GLU A 137 -4.52 3.55 1.35
C GLU A 137 -4.37 2.93 2.74
N VAL A 138 -3.14 2.64 3.17
CA VAL A 138 -2.85 2.09 4.49
C VAL A 138 -3.12 3.13 5.58
N ILE A 139 -3.87 2.73 6.61
CA ILE A 139 -4.23 3.56 7.77
C ILE A 139 -3.82 2.94 9.12
N GLN A 140 -3.48 1.64 9.13
CA GLN A 140 -2.88 0.98 10.29
C GLN A 140 -1.99 -0.16 9.82
N ILE A 141 -0.83 -0.30 10.46
CA ILE A 141 0.04 -1.47 10.36
C ILE A 141 -0.02 -2.18 11.71
N GLY A 142 -0.27 -3.49 11.70
CA GLY A 142 -0.23 -4.33 12.89
C GLY A 142 0.66 -5.55 12.65
N ALA A 143 1.54 -5.85 13.60
CA ALA A 143 2.44 -6.98 13.50
C ALA A 143 2.76 -7.61 14.87
N VAL A 144 3.08 -8.90 14.87
CA VAL A 144 3.57 -9.64 16.03
C VAL A 144 4.80 -10.44 15.65
N MET A 145 5.81 -10.43 16.51
CA MET A 145 7.08 -11.11 16.31
C MET A 145 7.16 -12.35 17.21
N LEU A 146 7.59 -13.46 16.62
CA LEU A 146 7.87 -14.72 17.28
C LEU A 146 9.34 -15.11 17.08
N ASP A 147 9.90 -15.85 18.04
CA ASP A 147 11.19 -16.52 17.89
C ASP A 147 11.06 -17.80 17.05
N GLU A 148 12.19 -18.47 16.82
CA GLU A 148 12.28 -19.73 16.07
C GLU A 148 11.52 -20.90 16.71
N ASN A 149 11.28 -20.83 18.03
CA ASN A 149 10.49 -21.79 18.80
C ASN A 149 9.00 -21.39 18.85
N LEU A 150 8.62 -20.34 18.11
CA LEU A 150 7.28 -19.75 18.05
C LEU A 150 6.82 -19.18 19.40
N ASN A 151 7.76 -18.76 20.26
CA ASN A 151 7.44 -17.98 21.45
C ASN A 151 7.26 -16.51 21.06
N TYR A 152 6.37 -15.82 21.76
CA TYR A 152 6.17 -14.39 21.59
C TYR A 152 7.45 -13.60 21.95
N ILE A 153 7.86 -12.68 21.08
CA ILE A 153 8.93 -11.71 21.37
C ILE A 153 8.33 -10.34 21.67
N SER A 154 7.58 -9.79 20.72
CA SER A 154 7.03 -8.43 20.83
C SER A 154 5.90 -8.19 19.82
N GLN A 155 5.27 -7.03 19.91
CA GLN A 155 4.26 -6.57 18.94
C GLN A 155 4.55 -5.15 18.46
N PHE A 156 3.98 -4.82 17.31
CA PHE A 156 4.07 -3.51 16.69
C PHE A 156 2.68 -3.10 16.20
N SER A 157 2.26 -1.87 16.53
CA SER A 157 1.11 -1.27 15.89
C SER A 157 1.32 0.22 15.74
N THR A 158 1.04 0.73 14.54
CA THR A 158 1.08 2.16 14.26
C THR A 158 -0.06 2.55 13.34
N PHE A 159 -0.58 3.76 13.54
CA PHE A 159 -1.52 4.39 12.63
C PHE A 159 -0.74 5.12 11.54
N VAL A 160 -1.35 5.21 10.35
CA VAL A 160 -0.76 5.84 9.18
C VAL A 160 -1.71 6.90 8.67
N LYS A 161 -1.24 8.15 8.58
CA LYS A 161 -2.04 9.27 8.11
C LYS A 161 -2.34 9.14 6.62
N PRO A 162 -3.62 9.06 6.20
CA PRO A 162 -3.95 9.00 4.79
C PRO A 162 -3.67 10.35 4.10
N VAL A 163 -3.13 10.29 2.88
CA VAL A 163 -2.81 11.41 2.00
C VAL A 163 -3.86 11.54 0.89
N TYR A 164 -4.43 10.42 0.44
CA TYR A 164 -5.31 10.35 -0.73
C TYR A 164 -6.71 9.81 -0.42
N GLY A 165 -6.83 8.96 0.59
CA GLY A 165 -8.08 8.39 1.07
C GLY A 165 -8.83 9.33 2.00
N ILE A 166 -10.14 9.13 2.08
CA ILE A 166 -11.00 9.79 3.06
C ILE A 166 -11.56 8.70 3.96
N ILE A 167 -11.48 8.90 5.27
CA ILE A 167 -12.12 8.00 6.21
C ILE A 167 -13.54 8.50 6.48
N SER A 168 -14.50 7.64 6.23
CA SER A 168 -15.89 7.76 6.64
C SER A 168 -16.37 6.43 7.24
N LYS A 169 -17.57 6.45 7.83
CA LYS A 169 -18.28 5.25 8.29
C LYS A 169 -18.48 4.20 7.19
N ASP A 170 -18.44 4.60 5.91
CA ASP A 170 -18.57 3.69 4.76
C ASP A 170 -17.25 3.01 4.37
N THR A 171 -16.12 3.50 4.90
CA THR A 171 -14.77 3.02 4.58
C THR A 171 -14.13 2.24 5.71
N VAL A 172 -14.56 2.48 6.96
CA VAL A 172 -14.04 1.83 8.16
C VAL A 172 -15.19 1.65 9.15
N ASP A 173 -15.39 0.42 9.62
CA ASP A 173 -16.52 0.05 10.48
C ASP A 173 -16.52 0.81 11.82
N ASN A 174 -15.33 1.03 12.40
CA ASN A 174 -15.16 1.82 13.62
C ASN A 174 -14.53 3.19 13.35
N TYR A 175 -15.27 4.06 12.65
CA TYR A 175 -14.83 5.42 12.30
C TYR A 175 -14.27 6.21 13.49
N GLU A 176 -14.96 6.22 14.64
CA GLU A 176 -14.54 7.01 15.80
C GLU A 176 -13.21 6.51 16.40
N TYR A 177 -12.96 5.19 16.42
CA TYR A 177 -11.67 4.65 16.85
C TYR A 177 -10.50 5.14 15.98
N TYR A 178 -10.73 5.32 14.68
CA TYR A 178 -9.70 5.74 13.74
C TYR A 178 -9.54 7.26 13.64
N LYS A 179 -10.64 8.01 13.73
CA LYS A 179 -10.66 9.46 13.49
C LYS A 179 -9.61 10.20 14.31
N ASP A 180 -9.62 10.03 15.63
CA ASP A 180 -8.72 10.78 16.53
C ASP A 180 -7.26 10.29 16.42
N ARG A 181 -7.06 9.00 16.14
CA ARG A 181 -5.74 8.38 16.04
C ARG A 181 -4.99 8.77 14.77
N LEU A 182 -5.71 9.12 13.71
CA LEU A 182 -5.12 9.45 12.41
C LEU A 182 -4.73 10.91 12.27
N ASP A 183 -5.33 11.81 13.04
CA ASP A 183 -4.99 13.23 13.00
C ASP A 183 -3.49 13.47 13.28
N HIS A 184 -2.95 12.70 14.22
CA HIS A 184 -1.56 12.76 14.70
C HIS A 184 -0.70 11.59 14.23
N ALA A 185 -1.20 10.75 13.32
CA ALA A 185 -0.47 9.60 12.81
C ALA A 185 0.74 10.00 11.95
N ASP A 186 1.73 9.11 11.89
CA ASP A 186 2.90 9.27 11.02
C ASP A 186 2.51 9.18 9.53
N THR A 187 3.38 9.72 8.67
CA THR A 187 3.33 9.43 7.23
C THR A 187 3.57 7.93 6.98
N PHE A 188 3.16 7.42 5.81
CA PHE A 188 3.46 6.03 5.45
C PHE A 188 4.96 5.73 5.50
N SER A 189 5.82 6.61 4.97
CA SER A 189 7.27 6.40 4.96
C SER A 189 7.83 6.25 6.37
N THR A 190 7.43 7.15 7.30
CA THR A 190 7.85 7.10 8.70
C THR A 190 7.30 5.86 9.42
N ALA A 191 6.04 5.52 9.21
CA ALA A 191 5.43 4.33 9.82
C ALA A 191 6.07 3.02 9.33
N PHE A 192 6.34 2.92 8.03
CA PHE A 192 6.99 1.76 7.44
C PHE A 192 8.45 1.64 7.88
N TYR A 193 9.15 2.77 8.04
CA TYR A 193 10.47 2.78 8.64
C TYR A 193 10.49 2.22 10.06
N LYS A 194 9.52 2.62 10.90
CA LYS A 194 9.38 2.08 12.26
C LYS A 194 9.13 0.56 12.24
N LEU A 195 8.35 0.06 11.29
CA LEU A 195 8.18 -1.38 11.07
C LEU A 195 9.50 -2.06 10.68
N TYR A 196 10.18 -1.53 9.66
CA TYR A 196 11.44 -2.06 9.13
C TYR A 196 12.52 -2.16 10.21
N THR A 197 12.64 -1.12 11.03
CA THR A 197 13.60 -1.07 12.14
C THR A 197 13.21 -2.00 13.29
N TRP A 198 11.92 -2.07 13.62
CA TRP A 198 11.39 -3.01 14.61
C TRP A 198 11.62 -4.47 14.19
N ALA A 199 11.50 -4.81 12.89
CA ALA A 199 11.84 -6.13 12.36
C ALA A 199 13.32 -6.51 12.58
N GLY A 200 14.19 -5.50 12.68
CA GLY A 200 15.58 -5.62 13.06
C GLY A 200 16.55 -5.49 11.89
N SER A 201 17.84 -5.57 12.20
CA SER A 201 18.91 -5.20 11.28
C SER A 201 19.24 -6.21 10.20
N ASN A 202 19.10 -7.48 10.53
CA ASN A 202 19.41 -8.60 9.65
C ASN A 202 18.11 -9.17 9.11
N GLN A 203 17.78 -8.81 7.87
CA GLN A 203 16.55 -9.27 7.23
C GLN A 203 16.63 -10.73 6.77
N ASP A 204 17.84 -11.29 6.65
CA ASP A 204 18.04 -12.70 6.29
C ASP A 204 17.50 -13.67 7.35
N ASP A 205 17.41 -13.22 8.60
CA ASP A 205 16.86 -14.00 9.72
C ASP A 205 15.34 -13.81 9.89
N VAL A 206 14.70 -12.98 9.05
CA VAL A 206 13.30 -12.56 9.19
C VAL A 206 12.44 -13.23 8.11
N THR A 207 11.33 -13.82 8.53
CA THR A 207 10.26 -14.28 7.64
C THR A 207 8.96 -13.56 8.01
N THR A 208 8.42 -12.77 7.08
CA THR A 208 7.20 -11.99 7.29
C THR A 208 6.01 -12.71 6.69
N LEU A 209 5.06 -13.12 7.51
CA LEU A 209 3.84 -13.81 7.12
C LEU A 209 2.71 -12.79 7.01
N CYS A 210 2.03 -12.74 5.88
CA CYS A 210 0.76 -12.05 5.75
C CYS A 210 -0.29 -12.98 5.16
N TRP A 211 -1.56 -12.65 5.37
CA TRP A 211 -2.64 -13.59 5.04
C TRP A 211 -2.65 -13.92 3.56
N SER A 212 -2.45 -12.93 2.68
CA SER A 212 -2.37 -13.17 1.25
C SER A 212 -1.54 -12.09 0.54
N ASN A 213 -1.34 -12.25 -0.76
CA ASN A 213 -0.66 -11.28 -1.63
C ASN A 213 -1.28 -9.87 -1.62
N SER A 214 -2.52 -9.69 -1.11
CA SER A 214 -3.13 -8.35 -1.06
C SER A 214 -2.37 -7.39 -0.13
N VAL A 215 -1.87 -7.90 0.99
CA VAL A 215 -1.07 -7.11 1.95
C VAL A 215 0.26 -6.70 1.31
N TYR A 216 0.95 -7.66 0.70
CA TYR A 216 2.21 -7.43 0.00
C TYR A 216 2.04 -6.40 -1.14
N THR A 217 1.05 -6.59 -2.02
CA THR A 217 0.79 -5.68 -3.15
C THR A 217 0.42 -4.28 -2.65
N GLN A 218 -0.35 -4.16 -1.57
CA GLN A 218 -0.67 -2.87 -0.97
C GLN A 218 0.59 -2.15 -0.46
N LEU A 219 1.50 -2.85 0.24
CA LEU A 219 2.75 -2.25 0.71
C LEU A 219 3.67 -1.87 -0.44
N TRP A 220 3.74 -2.70 -1.49
CA TRP A 220 4.50 -2.41 -2.69
C TRP A 220 4.06 -1.09 -3.32
N ASP A 221 2.75 -0.92 -3.55
CA ASP A 221 2.17 0.30 -4.13
C ASP A 221 2.42 1.53 -3.24
N GLU A 222 2.25 1.37 -1.93
CA GLU A 222 2.50 2.41 -0.94
C GLU A 222 3.98 2.87 -0.94
N ILE A 223 4.93 1.92 -0.96
CA ILE A 223 6.37 2.22 -1.03
C ILE A 223 6.69 2.93 -2.34
N PHE A 224 6.17 2.42 -3.46
CA PHE A 224 6.41 2.99 -4.78
C PHE A 224 5.96 4.45 -4.87
N ILE A 225 4.83 4.80 -4.26
CA ILE A 225 4.25 6.14 -4.35
C ILE A 225 4.78 7.09 -3.27
N LYS A 226 4.94 6.61 -2.03
CA LYS A 226 5.17 7.47 -0.86
C LYS A 226 6.56 7.35 -0.27
N ALA A 227 7.32 6.31 -0.61
CA ALA A 227 8.66 6.05 -0.08
C ALA A 227 9.66 5.66 -1.19
N LYS A 228 9.52 6.27 -2.37
CA LYS A 228 10.25 5.87 -3.58
C LYS A 228 11.79 5.84 -3.47
N ASN A 229 12.35 6.65 -2.57
CA ASN A 229 13.79 6.79 -2.33
C ASN A 229 14.35 5.77 -1.31
N HIS A 230 13.53 4.82 -0.83
CA HIS A 230 13.92 3.81 0.17
C HIS A 230 13.96 2.41 -0.44
N ASP A 231 15.06 2.07 -1.11
CA ASP A 231 15.22 0.76 -1.74
C ASP A 231 15.30 -0.37 -0.70
N GLU A 232 15.79 -0.07 0.51
CA GLU A 232 15.81 -1.00 1.64
C GLU A 232 14.41 -1.51 2.03
N TYR A 233 13.34 -0.75 1.74
CA TYR A 233 11.97 -1.19 1.99
C TYR A 233 11.51 -2.26 0.99
N ARG A 234 11.97 -2.16 -0.26
CA ARG A 234 11.70 -3.18 -1.30
C ARG A 234 12.45 -4.47 -1.00
N GLU A 235 13.67 -4.36 -0.49
CA GLU A 235 14.43 -5.52 -0.02
C GLU A 235 13.73 -6.19 1.17
N PHE A 236 13.20 -5.43 2.12
CA PHE A 236 12.42 -6.00 3.22
C PHE A 236 11.18 -6.77 2.76
N LEU A 237 10.52 -6.33 1.69
CA LEU A 237 9.38 -7.04 1.11
C LEU A 237 9.76 -8.45 0.59
N LYS A 238 11.03 -8.73 0.28
CA LYS A 238 11.47 -10.08 -0.11
C LYS A 238 11.35 -11.12 1.01
N THR A 239 11.22 -10.68 2.26
CA THR A 239 10.97 -11.57 3.42
C THR A 239 9.53 -12.10 3.49
N PHE A 240 8.62 -11.59 2.64
CA PHE A 240 7.19 -11.85 2.77
C PHE A 240 6.76 -13.21 2.19
N VAL A 241 5.89 -13.91 2.92
CA VAL A 241 5.40 -15.26 2.63
C VAL A 241 3.87 -15.34 2.76
N ASP A 242 3.25 -16.13 1.88
CA ASP A 242 1.80 -16.34 1.80
C ASP A 242 1.28 -17.36 2.83
N LEU A 243 0.76 -16.89 3.98
CA LEU A 243 0.21 -17.77 5.02
C LEU A 243 -1.07 -18.51 4.55
N GLN A 244 -1.92 -17.89 3.73
CA GLN A 244 -3.08 -18.56 3.14
C GLN A 244 -2.66 -19.67 2.20
N GLY A 245 -1.62 -19.43 1.38
CA GLY A 245 -1.01 -20.44 0.52
C GLY A 245 -0.48 -21.63 1.33
N MET A 246 0.27 -21.37 2.40
CA MET A 246 0.79 -22.41 3.30
C MET A 246 -0.33 -23.28 3.89
N LEU A 247 -1.41 -22.65 4.37
CA LEU A 247 -2.57 -23.37 4.89
C LEU A 247 -3.31 -24.15 3.79
N GLY A 248 -3.47 -23.56 2.61
CA GLY A 248 -4.08 -24.19 1.44
C GLY A 248 -3.35 -25.46 1.05
N SER A 249 -2.01 -25.42 1.01
CA SER A 249 -1.16 -26.59 0.76
C SER A 249 -1.34 -27.67 1.82
N ALA A 250 -1.37 -27.31 3.10
CA ALA A 250 -1.56 -28.27 4.20
C ALA A 250 -2.95 -28.96 4.16
N LEU A 251 -3.96 -28.27 3.62
CA LEU A 251 -5.32 -28.80 3.42
C LEU A 251 -5.54 -29.43 2.05
N ILE A 252 -4.54 -29.38 1.16
CA ILE A 252 -4.66 -29.78 -0.26
C ILE A 252 -5.88 -29.10 -0.90
N SER A 253 -6.07 -27.82 -0.58
CA SER A 253 -7.20 -27.04 -1.05
C SER A 253 -7.01 -26.62 -2.50
N LYS A 254 -8.07 -26.72 -3.28
CA LYS A 254 -8.08 -26.29 -4.69
C LYS A 254 -8.46 -24.81 -4.85
N GLN A 255 -8.79 -24.13 -3.76
CA GLN A 255 -9.27 -22.74 -3.76
C GLN A 255 -8.69 -21.98 -2.57
N GLN A 256 -8.72 -20.64 -2.64
CA GLN A 256 -8.28 -19.80 -1.53
C GLN A 256 -9.22 -19.95 -0.32
N ILE A 257 -8.63 -20.20 0.84
CA ILE A 257 -9.36 -20.33 2.11
C ILE A 257 -9.46 -18.94 2.75
N SER A 258 -10.65 -18.52 3.15
CA SER A 258 -10.82 -17.23 3.85
C SER A 258 -10.28 -17.26 5.28
N PHE A 259 -9.87 -16.12 5.81
CA PHE A 259 -9.35 -15.99 7.18
C PHE A 259 -10.32 -16.50 8.26
N ASP A 260 -11.61 -16.16 8.21
CA ASP A 260 -12.56 -16.70 9.19
C ASP A 260 -12.76 -18.22 9.08
N THR A 261 -12.52 -18.81 7.91
CA THR A 261 -12.60 -20.25 7.71
C THR A 261 -11.37 -20.95 8.24
N SER A 262 -10.17 -20.35 8.08
CA SER A 262 -8.94 -20.92 8.63
C SER A 262 -8.97 -20.99 10.15
N LEU A 263 -9.51 -19.98 10.83
CA LEU A 263 -9.74 -20.01 12.27
C LEU A 263 -10.57 -21.23 12.69
N LYS A 264 -11.63 -21.56 11.93
CA LYS A 264 -12.46 -22.74 12.18
C LYS A 264 -11.67 -24.03 12.00
N TYR A 265 -10.93 -24.18 10.90
CA TYR A 265 -10.11 -25.37 10.63
C TYR A 265 -8.97 -25.56 11.65
N CYS A 266 -8.43 -24.48 12.18
CA CYS A 266 -7.41 -24.50 13.22
C CYS A 266 -7.98 -24.61 14.63
N HIS A 267 -9.32 -24.65 14.81
CA HIS A 267 -9.98 -24.61 16.12
C HIS A 267 -9.52 -23.43 16.98
N ILE A 268 -9.45 -22.25 16.36
CA ILE A 268 -9.07 -20.99 16.98
C ILE A 268 -10.31 -20.10 17.05
N LYS A 269 -10.65 -19.61 18.24
CA LYS A 269 -11.60 -18.51 18.38
C LYS A 269 -10.87 -17.20 18.11
N PHE A 270 -11.43 -16.36 17.23
CA PHE A 270 -10.92 -15.01 17.02
C PHE A 270 -10.87 -14.28 18.36
N ASP A 271 -9.75 -13.65 18.64
CA ASP A 271 -9.51 -12.93 19.89
C ASP A 271 -9.14 -11.48 19.58
N GLY A 272 -9.72 -10.52 20.30
CA GLY A 272 -9.53 -9.08 20.14
C GLY A 272 -10.53 -8.36 19.22
N LEU A 273 -10.23 -7.11 18.87
CA LEU A 273 -11.09 -6.23 18.05
C LEU A 273 -10.92 -6.49 16.54
N ARG A 274 -12.02 -6.80 15.82
CA ARG A 274 -12.03 -7.05 14.36
C ARG A 274 -11.66 -5.84 13.49
N ASP A 275 -11.59 -4.66 14.05
CA ASP A 275 -11.15 -3.48 13.31
C ASP A 275 -9.66 -3.20 13.40
N SER A 276 -8.92 -3.93 14.23
CA SER A 276 -7.49 -3.67 14.46
C SER A 276 -6.62 -4.63 13.66
N ALA A 277 -5.71 -4.06 12.86
CA ALA A 277 -4.69 -4.82 12.12
C ALA A 277 -3.80 -5.65 13.06
N LEU A 278 -3.50 -5.13 14.26
CA LEU A 278 -2.71 -5.87 15.26
C LEU A 278 -3.45 -7.14 15.72
N THR A 279 -4.77 -7.05 15.93
CA THR A 279 -5.59 -8.21 16.28
C THR A 279 -5.51 -9.28 15.20
N TYR A 280 -5.59 -8.90 13.92
CA TYR A 280 -5.44 -9.83 12.82
C TYR A 280 -4.05 -10.47 12.79
N ALA A 281 -2.98 -9.69 12.98
CA ALA A 281 -1.62 -10.20 13.09
C ALA A 281 -1.47 -11.24 14.22
N ILE A 282 -2.03 -10.98 15.40
CA ILE A 282 -2.03 -11.91 16.53
C ILE A 282 -2.75 -13.22 16.18
N ASN A 283 -3.92 -13.15 15.55
CA ASN A 283 -4.67 -14.34 15.16
C ASN A 283 -4.00 -15.10 14.01
N GLN A 284 -3.35 -14.41 13.07
CA GLN A 284 -2.48 -15.03 12.05
C GLN A 284 -1.32 -15.79 12.70
N ALA A 285 -0.67 -15.22 13.73
CA ALA A 285 0.38 -15.91 14.47
C ALA A 285 -0.09 -17.18 15.17
N ARG A 286 -1.34 -17.21 15.66
CA ARG A 286 -1.94 -18.42 16.25
C ARG A 286 -2.17 -19.50 15.19
N ILE A 287 -2.66 -19.13 14.01
CA ILE A 287 -2.80 -20.04 12.86
C ILE A 287 -1.43 -20.58 12.46
N PHE A 288 -0.45 -19.69 12.28
CA PHE A 288 0.92 -20.07 11.93
C PHE A 288 1.53 -21.02 12.95
N ASN A 289 1.43 -20.73 14.25
CA ASN A 289 1.94 -21.60 15.31
C ASN A 289 1.38 -23.02 15.21
N LYS A 290 0.06 -23.13 15.04
CA LYS A 290 -0.60 -24.43 14.88
C LYS A 290 -0.18 -25.13 13.59
N LEU A 291 -0.06 -24.39 12.48
CA LEU A 291 0.36 -24.93 11.20
C LEU A 291 1.77 -25.52 11.23
N ILE A 292 2.74 -24.80 11.82
CA ILE A 292 4.11 -25.28 12.00
C ILE A 292 4.14 -26.55 12.86
N LYS A 293 3.40 -26.56 13.98
CA LYS A 293 3.34 -27.73 14.87
C LYS A 293 2.65 -28.94 14.23
N HIS A 294 1.70 -28.71 13.34
CA HIS A 294 1.03 -29.76 12.57
C HIS A 294 1.98 -30.40 11.57
N ASN A 295 2.72 -29.59 10.81
CA ASN A 295 3.51 -30.05 9.68
C ASN A 295 5.02 -29.94 9.96
N LYS A 296 5.52 -30.69 10.94
CA LYS A 296 6.93 -30.63 11.39
C LYS A 296 7.97 -30.95 10.30
N GLN A 297 7.55 -31.53 9.18
CA GLN A 297 8.43 -31.91 8.07
C GLN A 297 7.84 -31.34 6.77
N ASN A 298 8.62 -30.53 6.04
CA ASN A 298 8.29 -29.89 4.76
C ASN A 298 7.16 -28.86 4.78
N ILE A 299 7.50 -27.65 5.24
CA ILE A 299 6.68 -26.45 5.02
C ILE A 299 7.35 -25.61 3.94
N ASP A 300 6.65 -25.42 2.82
CA ASP A 300 7.09 -24.53 1.75
C ASP A 300 6.66 -23.09 2.09
N PHE A 301 7.65 -22.26 2.37
CA PHE A 301 7.46 -20.83 2.58
C PHE A 301 7.33 -20.16 1.21
N ASN A 302 6.11 -20.17 0.65
CA ASN A 302 5.79 -19.58 -0.65
C ASN A 302 6.05 -18.05 -0.65
N PRO A 303 7.15 -17.57 -1.26
CA PRO A 303 7.55 -16.18 -1.14
C PRO A 303 6.72 -15.29 -2.08
N LEU A 304 6.27 -14.16 -1.55
CA LEU A 304 5.32 -13.29 -2.24
C LEU A 304 5.96 -12.41 -3.33
N TRP A 305 7.27 -12.18 -3.28
CA TRP A 305 7.96 -11.37 -4.29
C TRP A 305 7.92 -11.97 -5.71
N LYS A 306 7.70 -13.28 -5.84
CA LYS A 306 7.47 -13.96 -7.13
C LYS A 306 6.23 -13.43 -7.87
N TYR A 307 5.21 -12.95 -7.15
CA TYR A 307 4.01 -12.35 -7.75
C TYR A 307 4.26 -10.96 -8.33
N THR A 308 5.27 -10.24 -7.82
CA THR A 308 5.69 -8.95 -8.39
C THR A 308 6.60 -9.12 -9.59
N GLU A 309 7.54 -10.06 -9.65
CA GLU A 309 8.37 -10.25 -10.85
C GLU A 309 7.53 -10.60 -12.10
N THR A 310 6.49 -11.41 -11.90
CA THR A 310 5.54 -11.81 -12.94
C THR A 310 4.56 -10.70 -13.37
N ASN A 311 4.34 -9.67 -12.54
CA ASN A 311 3.55 -8.48 -12.90
C ASN A 311 4.40 -7.29 -13.33
N LEU A 312 5.60 -7.12 -12.78
CA LEU A 312 6.60 -6.13 -13.18
C LEU A 312 7.02 -6.38 -14.62
N SER A 313 7.25 -7.63 -15.02
CA SER A 313 7.44 -7.96 -16.43
C SER A 313 6.30 -7.41 -17.30
N LYS A 314 5.02 -7.58 -16.91
CA LYS A 314 3.89 -6.99 -17.64
C LYS A 314 3.88 -5.45 -17.65
N VAL A 315 4.24 -4.80 -16.54
CA VAL A 315 4.31 -3.34 -16.44
C VAL A 315 5.50 -2.77 -17.23
N PHE A 316 6.66 -3.42 -17.21
CA PHE A 316 7.83 -3.03 -18.01
C PHE A 316 7.60 -3.25 -19.50
N TYR A 317 6.95 -4.34 -19.93
CA TYR A 317 6.61 -4.55 -21.34
C TYR A 317 5.51 -3.61 -21.85
N THR A 318 4.60 -3.13 -20.99
CA THR A 318 3.55 -2.19 -21.37
C THR A 318 3.99 -0.72 -21.27
N ALA A 319 4.93 -0.38 -20.39
CA ALA A 319 5.52 0.96 -20.31
C ALA A 319 6.59 1.20 -21.39
N ASN A 320 7.31 0.15 -21.83
CA ASN A 320 8.35 0.27 -22.87
C ASN A 320 7.83 0.16 -24.32
N SER A 321 6.53 0.16 -24.56
CA SER A 321 5.99 0.29 -25.93
C SER A 321 5.96 1.75 -26.43
N HIS A 322 6.35 2.73 -25.62
CA HIS A 322 6.33 4.15 -26.00
C HIS A 322 7.55 5.02 -25.62
N SER A 323 8.73 4.44 -25.35
CA SER A 323 9.96 5.26 -25.31
C SER A 323 11.15 4.53 -25.89
N ASN A 324 11.75 5.12 -26.92
CA ASN A 324 12.95 4.68 -27.64
C ASN A 324 14.26 4.72 -26.81
N ASP A 325 14.21 4.71 -25.49
CA ASP A 325 15.40 4.85 -24.64
C ASP A 325 15.75 3.53 -23.95
N PHE A 326 16.29 2.58 -24.71
CA PHE A 326 17.06 1.45 -24.17
C PHE A 326 18.55 1.71 -24.40
N THR A 327 19.19 2.46 -23.50
CA THR A 327 20.64 2.75 -23.59
C THR A 327 21.48 2.09 -22.50
N SER A 328 20.98 1.09 -21.76
CA SER A 328 21.80 0.46 -20.70
C SER A 328 21.62 -1.04 -20.43
N SER A 329 20.94 -1.81 -21.29
CA SER A 329 20.95 -3.27 -21.19
C SER A 329 21.89 -3.90 -22.23
N PHE A 330 22.61 -4.96 -21.85
CA PHE A 330 23.54 -5.73 -22.69
C PHE A 330 22.94 -6.15 -24.06
N ALA A 331 21.61 -6.24 -24.15
CA ALA A 331 20.86 -6.45 -25.37
C ALA A 331 21.05 -5.35 -26.45
N ALA A 332 21.42 -4.13 -26.06
CA ALA A 332 21.70 -3.02 -26.99
C ALA A 332 22.97 -3.24 -27.84
N PHE A 333 23.86 -4.16 -27.42
CA PHE A 333 25.09 -4.49 -28.13
C PHE A 333 25.00 -5.80 -28.94
N MET A 334 23.85 -6.49 -28.91
CA MET A 334 23.64 -7.72 -29.67
C MET A 334 23.07 -7.42 -31.05
N SER A 335 23.56 -8.11 -32.09
CA SER A 335 22.95 -8.03 -33.42
C SER A 335 21.53 -8.62 -33.39
N LYS A 336 20.66 -8.13 -34.29
CA LYS A 336 19.29 -8.66 -34.44
C LYS A 336 19.28 -10.18 -34.66
N ASP A 337 20.26 -10.68 -35.39
CA ASP A 337 20.39 -12.11 -35.67
C ASP A 337 20.72 -12.93 -34.42
N LEU A 338 21.53 -12.37 -33.49
CA LEU A 338 21.86 -13.03 -32.22
C LEU A 338 20.66 -13.06 -31.28
N LEU A 339 19.86 -11.99 -31.24
CA LEU A 339 18.63 -11.92 -30.44
C LEU A 339 17.59 -12.93 -30.92
N GLN A 340 17.52 -13.18 -32.23
CA GLN A 340 16.57 -14.12 -32.83
C GLN A 340 16.84 -15.57 -32.44
N GLN A 341 18.10 -15.92 -32.13
CA GLN A 341 18.50 -17.25 -31.67
C GLN A 341 17.97 -17.58 -30.27
N PHE A 342 17.73 -16.59 -29.41
CA PHE A 342 17.16 -16.81 -28.07
C PHE A 342 15.64 -16.91 -28.05
N THR A 343 14.97 -16.47 -29.12
CA THR A 343 13.50 -16.53 -29.24
C THR A 343 12.97 -17.82 -29.86
N GLN A 344 13.82 -18.63 -30.50
CA GLN A 344 13.44 -19.90 -31.12
C GLN A 344 13.50 -21.11 -30.18
N ALA A 345 12.99 -20.96 -28.96
CA ALA A 345 12.71 -22.10 -28.10
C ALA A 345 11.32 -21.94 -27.51
N ASN A 346 10.31 -22.33 -28.30
CA ASN A 346 9.07 -23.00 -27.88
C ASN A 346 8.13 -23.12 -29.09
N GLU A 347 8.45 -24.06 -29.98
CA GLU A 347 7.40 -24.62 -30.85
C GLU A 347 6.48 -25.49 -29.99
N SER A 348 5.18 -25.22 -30.11
CA SER A 348 4.12 -25.99 -29.49
C SER A 348 4.06 -27.40 -30.07
N VAL A 349 4.37 -28.40 -29.25
CA VAL A 349 4.11 -29.81 -29.60
C VAL A 349 2.62 -30.10 -29.40
N GLU A 350 1.87 -30.25 -30.49
CA GLU A 350 0.55 -30.87 -30.49
C GLU A 350 0.67 -32.37 -30.20
N THR A 351 0.43 -32.78 -28.95
CA THR A 351 0.19 -34.19 -28.64
C THR A 351 -1.27 -34.56 -28.92
N LYS A 352 -1.51 -35.24 -30.05
CA LYS A 352 -2.73 -36.02 -30.29
C LYS A 352 -2.76 -37.25 -29.38
N THR A 353 -3.42 -37.16 -28.23
CA THR A 353 -3.76 -38.33 -27.42
C THR A 353 -4.97 -39.07 -28.01
N LYS A 354 -4.70 -40.29 -28.51
CA LYS A 354 -5.72 -41.29 -28.83
C LYS A 354 -6.54 -41.60 -27.57
N THR A 355 -7.86 -41.48 -27.69
CA THR A 355 -8.84 -41.91 -26.69
C THR A 355 -8.80 -43.43 -26.56
N VAL A 356 -8.25 -43.92 -25.44
CA VAL A 356 -8.51 -45.26 -24.93
C VAL A 356 -9.67 -45.14 -23.94
N ALA A 357 -10.71 -45.94 -24.14
CA ALA A 357 -11.88 -46.00 -23.27
C ALA A 357 -11.44 -46.46 -21.87
N VAL A 358 -11.42 -45.53 -20.91
CA VAL A 358 -11.23 -45.83 -19.49
C VAL A 358 -12.59 -45.84 -18.81
N ASN A 359 -12.86 -46.95 -18.15
CA ASN A 359 -14.08 -47.29 -17.43
C ASN A 359 -14.63 -46.12 -16.59
N LYS A 360 -15.94 -45.91 -16.71
CA LYS A 360 -16.67 -44.89 -15.95
C LYS A 360 -16.72 -45.26 -14.46
N THR A 361 -16.38 -44.26 -13.63
CA THR A 361 -16.44 -44.13 -12.15
C THR A 361 -15.18 -44.55 -11.38
N PRO A 362 -14.62 -43.66 -10.51
CA PRO A 362 -15.31 -43.12 -9.33
C PRO A 362 -15.23 -41.57 -9.16
N ALA A 363 -15.35 -40.79 -10.23
CA ALA A 363 -15.41 -39.32 -10.10
C ALA A 363 -16.62 -38.83 -9.27
N TYR A 364 -17.73 -39.59 -9.26
CA TYR A 364 -18.97 -39.22 -8.58
C TYR A 364 -18.86 -39.33 -7.05
N ILE A 365 -18.15 -40.34 -6.53
CA ILE A 365 -17.98 -40.55 -5.08
C ILE A 365 -17.06 -39.48 -4.48
N SER A 366 -16.05 -39.02 -5.23
CA SER A 366 -15.12 -37.97 -4.76
C SER A 366 -15.80 -36.61 -4.47
N LYS A 367 -16.90 -36.30 -5.18
CA LYS A 367 -17.70 -35.08 -4.97
C LYS A 367 -18.58 -35.15 -3.73
N LEU A 368 -19.10 -36.33 -3.39
CA LEU A 368 -19.94 -36.57 -2.21
C LEU A 368 -19.21 -36.34 -0.88
N PHE A 369 -17.88 -36.46 -0.87
CA PHE A 369 -17.03 -36.29 0.32
C PHE A 369 -16.05 -35.12 0.16
N SER A 370 -16.48 -33.99 -0.40
CA SER A 370 -15.67 -32.78 -0.48
C SER A 370 -16.41 -31.57 0.08
N CYS A 371 -15.71 -30.69 0.78
CA CYS A 371 -16.21 -29.34 1.04
C CYS A 371 -16.26 -28.61 -0.31
N THR A 372 -17.46 -28.53 -0.90
CA THR A 372 -17.67 -28.00 -2.26
C THR A 372 -17.17 -26.57 -2.41
N LYS A 373 -17.22 -25.76 -1.33
CA LYS A 373 -16.78 -24.36 -1.33
C LYS A 373 -15.27 -24.19 -1.54
N TYR A 374 -14.42 -25.07 -1.00
CA TYR A 374 -12.96 -24.92 -1.05
C TYR A 374 -12.25 -26.07 -1.80
N GLY A 375 -13.03 -27.01 -2.34
CA GLY A 375 -12.51 -28.19 -3.03
C GLY A 375 -11.66 -29.11 -2.16
N ILE A 376 -11.85 -29.07 -0.83
CA ILE A 376 -11.09 -29.87 0.14
C ILE A 376 -11.76 -31.23 0.30
N ASN A 377 -10.98 -32.31 0.20
CA ASN A 377 -11.47 -33.66 0.50
C ASN A 377 -11.80 -33.80 2.00
N VAL A 378 -12.97 -34.35 2.34
CA VAL A 378 -13.47 -34.47 3.72
C VAL A 378 -12.51 -35.27 4.60
N ASN A 379 -11.89 -36.34 4.10
CA ASN A 379 -10.92 -37.10 4.90
C ASN A 379 -9.65 -36.29 5.19
N THR A 380 -9.22 -35.47 4.23
CA THR A 380 -8.06 -34.57 4.41
C THR A 380 -8.39 -33.50 5.45
N TRP A 381 -9.55 -32.88 5.32
CA TRP A 381 -10.05 -31.92 6.31
C TRP A 381 -10.18 -32.55 7.70
N LEU A 382 -10.83 -33.70 7.83
CA LEU A 382 -11.02 -34.37 9.12
C LEU A 382 -9.69 -34.72 9.78
N LYS A 383 -8.72 -35.26 9.04
CA LYS A 383 -7.37 -35.54 9.56
C LYS A 383 -6.70 -34.26 10.07
N PHE A 384 -6.69 -33.21 9.24
CA PHE A 384 -6.11 -31.92 9.59
C PHE A 384 -6.78 -31.32 10.83
N SER A 385 -8.11 -31.20 10.82
CA SER A 385 -8.91 -30.61 11.89
C SER A 385 -8.74 -31.39 13.20
N THR A 386 -8.76 -32.72 13.13
CA THR A 386 -8.54 -33.59 14.30
C THR A 386 -7.16 -33.35 14.90
N HIS A 387 -6.11 -33.26 14.08
CA HIS A 387 -4.77 -32.97 14.59
C HIS A 387 -4.69 -31.56 15.18
N MET A 388 -5.33 -30.56 14.56
CA MET A 388 -5.41 -29.18 15.06
C MET A 388 -6.14 -29.04 16.41
N LEU A 389 -7.08 -29.93 16.73
CA LEU A 389 -7.73 -29.98 18.05
C LEU A 389 -6.73 -30.30 19.17
N PHE A 390 -5.80 -31.22 18.92
CA PHE A 390 -4.83 -31.66 19.92
C PHE A 390 -3.61 -30.73 20.03
N ILE A 391 -3.39 -29.85 19.05
CA ILE A 391 -2.37 -28.81 19.14
C ILE A 391 -2.91 -27.67 20.01
N ARG A 392 -2.25 -27.47 21.16
CA ARG A 392 -2.58 -26.37 22.07
C ARG A 392 -2.50 -25.03 21.35
N ASP A 393 -3.58 -24.28 21.43
CA ASP A 393 -3.66 -22.90 20.95
C ASP A 393 -2.77 -21.98 21.81
N ALA A 394 -1.99 -21.14 21.15
CA ALA A 394 -1.15 -20.14 21.81
C ALA A 394 -2.01 -18.92 22.16
N ASN A 395 -1.91 -18.45 23.40
CA ASN A 395 -2.61 -17.23 23.81
C ASN A 395 -1.67 -16.02 23.74
N TYR A 396 -1.32 -15.63 22.52
CA TYR A 396 -0.45 -14.46 22.32
C TYR A 396 -1.10 -13.15 22.74
N SER A 397 -2.43 -13.04 22.72
CA SER A 397 -3.11 -11.82 23.18
C SER A 397 -2.89 -11.54 24.65
N LYS A 398 -2.84 -12.57 25.51
CA LYS A 398 -2.48 -12.42 26.92
C LYS A 398 -1.01 -12.05 27.11
N LEU A 399 -0.12 -12.64 26.30
CA LEU A 399 1.32 -12.36 26.34
C LEU A 399 1.64 -10.95 25.81
N ALA A 400 0.81 -10.47 24.89
CA ALA A 400 0.84 -9.12 24.36
C ALA A 400 0.35 -8.05 25.37
N GLY A 401 -0.29 -8.44 26.47
CA GLY A 401 -0.57 -7.65 27.67
C GLY A 401 -1.00 -6.18 27.45
N THR A 402 -2.30 -5.93 27.60
CA THR A 402 -2.93 -4.68 28.12
C THR A 402 -2.00 -3.48 28.36
N ASN A 403 -1.57 -2.80 27.30
CA ASN A 403 -1.21 -1.39 27.34
C ASN A 403 -2.25 -0.67 26.49
N ASN A 404 -3.43 -0.45 27.07
CA ASN A 404 -4.41 0.49 26.53
C ASN A 404 -3.86 1.91 26.64
#